data_AF-A0A7V7DEQ3-F1
#
_entry.id   AF-A0A7V7DEQ3-F1
#
_cell.length_a   1.000
_cell.length_b   1.000
_cell.length_c   1.000
_cell.angle_alpha   90.00
_cell.angle_beta   90.00
_cell.angle_gamma   90.00
#
_symmetry.space_group_name_H-M   'P 1'
#
loop_
_entity.id
_entity.type
_entity.pdbx_description
1 polymer ?
#
loop_
_entity_poly.entity_id
_entity_poly.type
_entity_poly.pdbx_seq_one_letter_code
_entity_poly.pdbx_strand_id
1 'polypeptide(L)'
;MQFMEEHRKFISVTICAVLFPAFLLISCVPLATDLRKIGFNEIQKGFATLDKTPDLHEVVELKNVKVHIVGDRKYFKWDRAAAYGSPVAGYATSKNEIYVFGKRVKGKIVLNQAILGHELTHLLNFKNSNIANPDKLDDIGA
;
A
#
# COMPACT_ATOMS: atom_id res chain seq x y z
N MET A 1 40.68 -9.62 44.41
CA MET A 1 40.79 -9.25 42.98
C MET A 1 40.13 -10.29 42.06
N GLN A 2 40.32 -11.59 42.29
CA GLN A 2 39.72 -12.70 41.51
C GLN A 2 38.17 -12.77 41.57
N PHE A 3 37.57 -12.48 42.72
CA PHE A 3 36.09 -12.48 42.91
C PHE A 3 35.36 -11.41 42.07
N MET A 4 35.99 -10.23 41.87
CA MET A 4 35.42 -9.18 41.03
C MET A 4 35.44 -9.52 39.54
N GLU A 5 36.38 -10.37 39.11
CA GLU A 5 36.53 -10.76 37.72
C GLU A 5 35.48 -11.78 37.28
N GLU A 6 35.12 -12.72 38.16
CA GLU A 6 34.03 -13.68 37.91
C GLU A 6 32.66 -13.00 37.89
N HIS A 7 32.41 -12.06 38.81
CA HIS A 7 31.16 -11.29 38.84
C HIS A 7 30.96 -10.46 37.56
N ARG A 8 32.05 -9.90 37.03
CA ARG A 8 32.03 -9.12 35.77
C ARG A 8 31.78 -10.02 34.55
N LYS A 9 32.37 -11.23 34.52
CA LYS A 9 32.11 -12.25 33.48
C LYS A 9 30.67 -12.74 33.53
N PHE A 10 30.13 -13.01 34.71
CA PHE A 10 28.75 -13.45 34.91
C PHE A 10 27.74 -12.40 34.42
N ILE A 11 27.90 -11.13 34.84
CA ILE A 11 27.04 -10.03 34.39
C ILE A 11 27.13 -9.84 32.87
N SER A 12 28.33 -9.94 32.28
CA SER A 12 28.50 -9.78 30.83
C SER A 12 27.85 -10.91 30.03
N VAL A 13 27.88 -12.15 30.53
CA VAL A 13 27.19 -13.29 29.90
C VAL A 13 25.67 -13.16 30.05
N THR A 14 25.16 -12.74 31.21
CA THR A 14 23.72 -12.53 31.42
C THR A 14 23.17 -11.40 30.55
N ILE A 15 23.90 -10.29 30.41
CA ILE A 15 23.50 -9.18 29.53
C ILE A 15 23.45 -9.64 28.06
N CYS A 16 24.45 -10.37 27.59
CA CYS A 16 24.43 -10.91 26.22
C CYS A 16 23.30 -11.95 26.02
N ALA A 17 23.06 -12.82 27.00
CA ALA A 17 22.04 -13.87 26.91
C ALA A 17 20.60 -13.33 26.93
N VAL A 18 20.37 -12.14 27.51
CA VAL A 18 19.04 -11.50 27.55
C VAL A 18 18.83 -10.54 26.37
N LEU A 19 19.86 -9.76 25.98
CA LEU A 19 19.73 -8.78 24.90
C LEU A 19 19.70 -9.43 23.51
N PHE A 20 20.38 -10.56 23.31
CA PHE A 20 20.42 -11.25 22.02
C PHE A 20 19.04 -11.80 21.59
N PRO A 21 18.28 -12.54 22.42
CA PRO A 21 16.93 -12.96 22.05
C PRO A 21 15.94 -11.79 21.97
N ALA A 22 16.13 -10.72 22.75
CA ALA A 22 15.31 -9.51 22.62
C ALA A 22 15.49 -8.83 21.26
N PHE A 23 16.70 -8.80 20.71
CA PHE A 23 16.98 -8.28 19.35
C PHE A 23 16.38 -9.14 18.24
N LEU A 24 16.32 -10.47 18.42
CA LEU A 24 15.74 -11.39 17.44
C LEU A 24 14.21 -11.27 17.32
N LEU A 25 13.53 -10.75 18.34
CA LEU A 25 12.08 -10.57 18.34
C LEU A 25 11.60 -9.26 17.69
N ILE A 26 12.50 -8.28 17.49
CA ILE A 26 12.14 -6.94 17.00
C ILE A 26 12.21 -6.85 15.46
N SER A 27 12.82 -7.83 14.79
CA SER A 27 13.02 -7.81 13.32
C SER A 27 11.95 -8.55 12.52
N CYS A 28 10.81 -8.93 13.11
CA CYS A 28 9.73 -9.64 12.42
C CYS A 28 8.73 -8.71 11.72
N VAL A 29 9.17 -7.56 11.19
CA VAL A 29 8.44 -7.01 10.04
C VAL A 29 8.72 -7.98 8.90
N PRO A 30 7.73 -8.69 8.36
CA PRO A 30 8.00 -9.72 7.37
C PRO A 30 8.54 -9.02 6.13
N LEU A 31 9.68 -9.51 5.63
CA LEU A 31 10.30 -9.10 4.37
C LEU A 31 9.27 -8.88 3.23
N ALA A 32 8.15 -9.62 3.26
CA ALA A 32 7.01 -9.44 2.38
C ALA A 32 6.40 -8.03 2.40
N THR A 33 6.15 -7.43 3.58
CA THR A 33 5.60 -6.07 3.73
C THR A 33 6.51 -5.04 3.05
N ASP A 34 7.82 -5.14 3.30
CA ASP A 34 8.80 -4.22 2.72
C ASP A 34 8.87 -4.37 1.20
N LEU A 35 8.96 -5.61 0.71
CA LEU A 35 8.98 -5.89 -0.73
C LEU A 35 7.70 -5.43 -1.43
N ARG A 36 6.53 -5.57 -0.79
CA ARG A 36 5.25 -5.06 -1.32
C ARG A 36 5.29 -3.54 -1.47
N LYS A 37 5.75 -2.82 -0.46
CA LYS A 37 5.87 -1.35 -0.48
C LYS A 37 6.86 -0.88 -1.53
N ILE A 38 8.01 -1.54 -1.63
CA ILE A 38 9.02 -1.27 -2.67
C ILE A 38 8.42 -1.49 -4.05
N GLY A 39 7.82 -2.66 -4.31
CA GLY A 39 7.22 -2.99 -5.60
C GLY A 39 6.10 -2.01 -5.99
N PHE A 40 5.23 -1.66 -5.04
CA PHE A 40 4.20 -0.64 -5.25
C PHE A 40 4.82 0.69 -5.68
N ASN A 41 5.84 1.16 -4.98
CA ASN A 41 6.52 2.42 -5.30
C ASN A 41 7.23 2.40 -6.67
N GLU A 42 7.89 1.29 -7.03
CA GLU A 42 8.55 1.18 -8.33
C GLU A 42 7.55 1.19 -9.49
N ILE A 43 6.39 0.53 -9.35
CA ILE A 43 5.32 0.60 -10.36
C ILE A 43 4.79 2.04 -10.47
N GLN A 44 4.61 2.73 -9.34
CA GLN A 44 4.18 4.14 -9.33
C GLN A 44 5.18 5.05 -10.05
N LYS A 45 6.48 4.86 -9.81
CA LYS A 45 7.55 5.60 -10.51
C LYS A 45 7.49 5.36 -12.01
N GLY A 46 7.38 4.10 -12.43
CA GLY A 46 7.23 3.74 -13.85
C GLY A 46 6.04 4.45 -14.49
N PHE A 47 4.88 4.41 -13.84
CA PHE A 47 3.68 5.12 -14.31
C PHE A 47 3.88 6.64 -14.34
N ALA A 48 4.59 7.21 -13.38
CA ALA A 48 4.84 8.65 -13.29
C ALA A 48 5.66 9.19 -14.48
N THR A 49 6.52 8.38 -15.09
CA THR A 49 7.35 8.79 -16.26
C THR A 49 6.55 9.06 -17.54
N LEU A 50 5.33 8.52 -17.64
CA LEU A 50 4.46 8.73 -18.80
C LEU A 50 3.91 10.16 -18.84
N ASP A 51 3.67 10.70 -20.03
CA ASP A 51 3.06 12.03 -20.18
C ASP A 51 1.67 12.12 -19.54
N LYS A 52 1.38 13.24 -18.89
CA LYS A 52 0.06 13.49 -18.29
C LYS A 52 -1.01 13.62 -19.38
N THR A 53 -2.22 13.18 -19.08
CA THR A 53 -3.37 13.32 -19.98
C THR A 53 -4.54 13.92 -19.19
N PRO A 54 -4.47 15.19 -18.76
CA PRO A 54 -5.35 15.76 -17.73
C PRO A 54 -6.83 15.77 -18.11
N ASP A 55 -7.16 15.67 -19.40
CA ASP A 55 -8.54 15.65 -19.89
C ASP A 55 -9.10 14.24 -20.09
N LEU A 56 -8.32 13.19 -19.79
CA LEU A 56 -8.82 11.83 -19.81
C LEU A 56 -9.90 11.64 -18.74
N HIS A 57 -11.09 11.22 -19.18
CA HIS A 57 -12.11 10.65 -18.31
C HIS A 57 -12.86 9.58 -19.12
N GLU A 58 -12.57 8.32 -18.83
CA GLU A 58 -13.21 7.17 -19.43
C GLU A 58 -13.94 6.39 -18.33
N VAL A 59 -15.15 5.91 -18.61
CA VAL A 59 -15.90 5.07 -17.68
C VAL A 59 -16.11 3.71 -18.31
N VAL A 60 -15.60 2.67 -17.65
CA VAL A 60 -15.78 1.27 -18.06
C VAL A 60 -16.71 0.57 -17.07
N GLU A 61 -17.80 0.00 -17.56
CA GLU A 61 -18.73 -0.78 -16.75
C GLU A 61 -18.40 -2.29 -16.85
N LEU A 62 -18.05 -2.88 -15.71
CA LEU A 62 -17.74 -4.31 -15.57
C LEU A 62 -18.84 -4.97 -14.75
N LYS A 63 -19.90 -5.43 -15.43
CA LYS A 63 -21.13 -5.91 -14.79
C LYS A 63 -21.71 -4.87 -13.83
N ASN A 64 -21.43 -5.01 -12.53
CA ASN A 64 -21.93 -4.15 -11.46
C ASN A 64 -20.85 -3.23 -10.86
N VAL A 65 -19.67 -3.15 -11.47
CA VAL A 65 -18.56 -2.29 -11.04
C VAL A 65 -18.32 -1.22 -12.10
N LYS A 66 -18.25 0.05 -11.70
CA LYS A 66 -17.86 1.17 -12.58
C LYS A 66 -16.43 1.58 -12.31
N VAL A 67 -15.60 1.57 -13.34
CA VAL A 67 -14.21 2.00 -13.27
C VAL A 67 -14.09 3.36 -13.97
N HIS A 68 -13.89 4.41 -13.19
CA HIS A 68 -13.59 5.75 -13.65
C HIS A 68 -12.07 5.88 -13.83
N ILE A 69 -11.65 5.92 -15.08
CA ILE A 69 -10.26 6.13 -15.47
C ILE A 69 -10.08 7.61 -15.75
N VAL A 70 -9.34 8.31 -14.89
CA VAL A 70 -9.22 9.76 -14.95
C VAL A 70 -7.78 10.19 -15.15
N GLY A 71 -7.56 11.30 -15.84
CA GLY A 71 -6.24 11.87 -16.05
C GLY A 71 -5.85 12.91 -15.00
N ASP A 72 -6.83 13.42 -14.25
CA ASP A 72 -6.65 14.49 -13.28
C ASP A 72 -7.63 14.36 -12.11
N ARG A 73 -7.22 14.87 -10.95
CA ARG A 73 -8.02 14.83 -9.71
C ARG A 73 -9.29 15.67 -9.79
N LYS A 74 -9.41 16.61 -10.74
CA LYS A 74 -10.65 17.37 -10.98
C LYS A 74 -11.87 16.48 -11.23
N TYR A 75 -11.65 15.26 -11.71
CA TYR A 75 -12.71 14.27 -11.95
C TYR A 75 -13.04 13.40 -10.74
N PHE A 76 -12.30 13.53 -9.63
CA PHE A 76 -12.65 12.86 -8.38
C PHE A 76 -13.86 13.56 -7.75
N LYS A 77 -14.75 12.76 -7.15
CA LYS A 77 -15.85 13.28 -6.32
C LYS A 77 -15.26 13.64 -4.95
N TRP A 78 -14.80 14.89 -4.82
CA TRP A 78 -14.05 15.37 -3.66
C TRP A 78 -14.79 15.26 -2.32
N ASP A 79 -16.12 15.35 -2.32
CA ASP A 79 -16.92 15.08 -1.12
C ASP A 79 -16.64 13.70 -0.52
N ARG A 80 -16.20 12.74 -1.34
CA ARG A 80 -15.78 11.40 -0.91
C ARG A 80 -14.26 11.27 -0.73
N ALA A 81 -13.47 11.92 -1.58
CA ALA A 81 -12.01 11.83 -1.52
C ALA A 81 -11.42 12.61 -0.32
N ALA A 82 -12.05 13.71 0.12
CA ALA A 82 -11.60 14.52 1.25
C ALA A 82 -11.68 13.76 2.60
N ALA A 83 -12.58 12.79 2.73
CA ALA A 83 -12.68 11.92 3.90
C ALA A 83 -11.42 11.05 4.12
N TYR A 84 -10.59 10.87 3.09
CA TYR A 84 -9.43 9.97 3.12
C TYR A 84 -8.11 10.65 3.55
N GLY A 85 -8.09 11.96 3.82
CA GLY A 85 -7.00 12.66 4.54
C GLY A 85 -5.57 12.60 3.95
N SER A 86 -5.37 11.99 2.79
CA SER A 86 -4.08 11.75 2.13
C SER A 86 -4.17 12.17 0.65
N PRO A 87 -3.06 12.49 -0.05
CA PRO A 87 -3.07 12.72 -1.49
C PRO A 87 -3.57 11.48 -2.25
N VAL A 88 -4.89 11.38 -2.42
CA VAL A 88 -5.59 10.25 -3.04
C VAL A 88 -5.03 9.99 -4.43
N ALA A 89 -4.43 8.81 -4.61
CA ALA A 89 -3.92 8.33 -5.89
C ALA A 89 -4.96 7.49 -6.66
N GLY A 90 -6.03 7.09 -5.97
CA GLY A 90 -7.23 6.40 -6.44
C GLY A 90 -8.13 6.15 -5.23
N TYR A 91 -9.37 5.74 -5.46
CA TYR A 91 -10.25 5.29 -4.36
C TYR A 91 -11.35 4.36 -4.87
N ALA A 92 -11.73 3.39 -4.06
CA ALA A 92 -12.95 2.61 -4.23
C ALA A 92 -14.08 3.12 -3.34
N THR A 93 -15.33 2.82 -3.71
CA THR A 93 -16.52 3.15 -2.90
C THR A 93 -17.34 1.90 -2.63
N SER A 94 -18.11 1.90 -1.54
CA SER A 94 -19.06 0.83 -1.20
C SER A 94 -20.16 0.61 -2.25
N LYS A 95 -20.36 1.59 -3.16
CA LYS A 95 -21.31 1.57 -4.27
C LYS A 95 -20.74 0.96 -5.56
N ASN A 96 -19.66 0.18 -5.46
CA ASN A 96 -18.98 -0.48 -6.58
C ASN A 96 -18.38 0.48 -7.63
N GLU A 97 -17.95 1.66 -7.22
CA GLU A 97 -17.17 2.56 -8.09
C GLU A 97 -15.68 2.48 -7.72
N ILE A 98 -14.79 2.44 -8.72
CA ILE A 98 -13.34 2.60 -8.58
C ILE A 98 -12.93 3.83 -9.37
N TYR A 99 -12.14 4.71 -8.77
CA TYR A 99 -11.50 5.85 -9.44
C TYR A 99 -10.00 5.60 -9.48
N VAL A 100 -9.41 5.61 -10.67
CA VAL A 100 -7.99 5.31 -10.87
C VAL A 100 -7.39 6.24 -11.92
N PHE A 101 -6.12 6.58 -11.76
CA PHE A 101 -5.41 7.34 -12.79
C PHE A 101 -5.15 6.51 -14.04
N GLY A 102 -5.34 7.16 -15.19
CA GLY A 102 -4.90 6.68 -16.50
C GLY A 102 -4.13 7.74 -17.27
N LYS A 103 -3.36 7.30 -18.26
CA LYS A 103 -2.66 8.16 -19.23
C LYS A 103 -2.84 7.61 -20.64
N ARG A 104 -2.90 8.46 -21.65
CA ARG A 104 -2.93 8.03 -23.06
C ARG A 104 -1.50 7.90 -23.59
N VAL A 105 -1.14 6.71 -24.04
CA VAL A 105 0.14 6.40 -24.67
C VAL A 105 -0.14 5.76 -26.02
N LYS A 106 0.33 6.37 -27.11
CA LYS A 106 0.14 5.86 -28.48
C LYS A 106 -1.34 5.49 -28.78
N GLY A 107 -2.28 6.34 -28.37
CA GLY A 107 -3.72 6.13 -28.58
C GLY A 107 -4.39 5.10 -27.66
N LYS A 108 -3.65 4.45 -26.76
CA LYS A 108 -4.18 3.50 -25.77
C LYS A 108 -4.17 4.09 -24.37
N ILE A 109 -5.09 3.65 -23.53
CA ILE A 109 -5.13 4.03 -22.12
C ILE A 109 -4.26 3.06 -21.33
N VAL A 110 -3.25 3.60 -20.65
CA VAL A 110 -2.43 2.88 -19.68
C VAL A 110 -2.94 3.24 -18.29
N LEU A 111 -3.29 2.23 -17.50
CA LEU A 111 -3.79 2.39 -16.14
C LEU A 111 -2.65 2.37 -15.14
N ASN A 112 -2.84 3.08 -14.03
CA ASN A 112 -2.02 2.89 -12.85
C ASN A 112 -2.37 1.54 -12.20
N GLN A 113 -1.59 0.50 -12.52
CA GLN A 113 -1.85 -0.88 -12.11
C GLN A 113 -1.72 -1.09 -10.60
N ALA A 114 -0.73 -0.46 -9.95
CA ALA A 114 -0.54 -0.57 -8.51
C ALA A 114 -1.75 -0.03 -7.74
N ILE A 115 -2.23 1.15 -8.14
CA ILE A 115 -3.44 1.74 -7.56
C ILE A 115 -4.67 0.91 -7.90
N LEU A 116 -4.84 0.47 -9.15
CA LEU A 116 -5.99 -0.35 -9.52
C LEU A 116 -6.10 -1.62 -8.66
N GLY A 117 -4.99 -2.33 -8.46
CA GLY A 117 -4.97 -3.53 -7.62
C GLY A 117 -5.29 -3.22 -6.15
N HIS A 118 -4.77 -2.10 -5.62
CA HIS A 118 -5.08 -1.62 -4.28
C HIS A 118 -6.59 -1.32 -4.12
N GLU A 119 -7.17 -0.53 -5.03
CA GLU A 119 -8.59 -0.15 -4.96
C GLU A 119 -9.54 -1.33 -5.21
N LEU A 120 -9.16 -2.25 -6.09
CA LEU A 120 -9.94 -3.48 -6.27
C LEU A 120 -10.01 -4.29 -4.97
N THR A 121 -8.91 -4.32 -4.20
CA THR A 121 -8.86 -5.02 -2.91
C THR A 121 -9.80 -4.36 -1.89
N HIS A 122 -9.87 -3.02 -1.85
CA HIS A 122 -10.89 -2.31 -1.06
C HIS A 122 -12.31 -2.73 -1.45
N LEU A 123 -12.62 -2.74 -2.75
CA LEU A 123 -13.94 -3.13 -3.25
C LEU A 123 -14.30 -4.56 -2.84
N LEU A 124 -13.35 -5.49 -2.89
CA LEU A 124 -13.51 -6.87 -2.45
C LEU A 124 -13.72 -6.97 -0.92
N ASN A 125 -12.92 -6.24 -0.12
CA ASN A 125 -13.06 -6.16 1.33
C ASN A 125 -14.44 -5.65 1.74
N PHE A 126 -15.01 -4.65 1.03
CA PHE A 126 -16.37 -4.15 1.30
C PHE A 126 -17.45 -5.24 1.16
N LYS A 127 -17.19 -6.32 0.41
CA LYS A 127 -18.13 -7.42 0.19
C LYS A 127 -17.82 -8.65 1.04
N ASN A 128 -16.57 -8.82 1.43
CA ASN A 128 -16.10 -9.99 2.16
C ASN A 128 -15.03 -9.58 3.18
N SER A 129 -15.40 -9.63 4.46
CA SER A 129 -14.51 -9.28 5.58
C SER A 129 -13.32 -10.22 5.74
N ASN A 130 -13.31 -11.39 5.10
CA ASN A 130 -12.15 -12.28 5.10
C ASN A 130 -11.01 -11.78 4.19
N ILE A 131 -11.29 -10.82 3.32
CA ILE A 131 -10.27 -10.16 2.48
C ILE A 131 -9.74 -8.98 3.27
N ALA A 132 -8.43 -8.90 3.48
CA ALA A 132 -7.83 -7.84 4.28
C ALA A 132 -8.04 -6.45 3.65
N ASN A 133 -8.17 -5.42 4.48
CA ASN A 133 -8.13 -4.04 4.03
C ASN A 133 -6.68 -3.75 3.56
N PRO A 134 -6.47 -3.30 2.31
CA PRO A 134 -5.13 -3.09 1.75
C PRO A 134 -4.35 -1.95 2.44
N ASP A 135 -5.03 -1.07 3.18
CA ASP A 135 -4.41 -0.03 4.02
C ASP A 135 -3.90 -0.57 5.37
N LYS A 136 -4.36 -1.77 5.77
CA LYS A 136 -4.09 -2.37 7.08
C LYS A 136 -3.30 -3.67 6.99
N LEU A 137 -2.59 -3.89 5.88
CA LEU A 137 -1.78 -5.10 5.69
C LEU A 137 -0.63 -5.17 6.71
N ASP A 138 -0.07 -4.02 7.10
CA ASP A 138 0.99 -3.96 8.11
C ASP A 138 0.52 -4.50 9.48
N ASP A 139 -0.77 -4.29 9.84
CA ASP A 139 -1.36 -4.76 11.11
C ASP A 139 -1.38 -6.30 11.21
N ILE A 140 -1.32 -6.99 10.07
CA ILE A 140 -1.32 -8.45 9.97
C ILE A 140 0.02 -9.02 9.48
N GLY A 141 1.06 -8.18 9.35
CA GLY A 141 2.36 -8.57 8.83
C GLY A 141 2.33 -8.97 7.35
N ALA A 142 1.68 -8.17 6.50
CA ALA A 142 1.61 -8.36 5.05
C ALA A 142 1.98 -7.10 4.26
#